data_AF-A0A6N9LB85-F1
#
_entry.id   AF-A0A6N9LB85-F1
#
_cell.length_a   1.000
_cell.length_b   1.000
_cell.length_c   1.000
_cell.angle_alpha   90.00
_cell.angle_beta   90.00
_cell.angle_gamma   90.00
#
_symmetry.space_group_name_H-M   'P 1'
#
loop_
_entity.id
_entity.type
_entity.pdbx_description
1 polymer ?
#
loop_
_entity_poly.entity_id
_entity_poly.type
_entity_poly.pdbx_seq_one_letter_code
_entity_poly.pdbx_strand_id
1 'polypeptide(L)'
;MKKAIIIIFCILTCNFFSVSYTLTSHEYFNHIVYAEKELPGFYSIQIPHDIMNNDSTQILHTVENCLDKYQGNLFITKNKDNHYKKYVYLTYAKNQYVKSTPMFDHTFTFNVYHLDKLLSDGYQLEGEVYVTFPNEQSFNQFKNEMNATLHISIKDLNDSGGQVDYMIWIIVCLAAFYFILMLVIIYDLLQNYKLFSIKRLEGYNLFSIGYDY
;
A
#
# COMPACT_ATOMS: atom_id res chain seq x y z
N MET A 1 -33.29 21.71 12.35
CA MET A 1 -32.13 20.92 12.81
C MET A 1 -32.02 19.52 12.20
N LYS A 2 -33.10 18.73 12.06
CA LYS A 2 -33.04 17.41 11.39
C LYS A 2 -32.31 17.43 10.04
N LYS A 3 -32.58 18.42 9.18
CA LYS A 3 -31.90 18.58 7.88
C LYS A 3 -30.39 18.88 7.98
N ALA A 4 -29.97 19.68 8.96
CA ALA A 4 -28.55 20.00 9.17
C ALA A 4 -27.77 18.80 9.73
N ILE A 5 -28.38 18.04 10.65
CA ILE A 5 -27.83 16.78 11.17
C ILE A 5 -27.70 15.74 10.06
N ILE A 6 -28.71 15.63 9.17
CA ILE A 6 -28.66 14.73 8.01
C ILE A 6 -27.55 15.14 7.05
N ILE A 7 -27.38 16.44 6.75
CA ILE A 7 -26.31 16.92 5.87
C ILE A 7 -24.93 16.64 6.48
N ILE A 8 -24.75 16.88 7.78
CA ILE A 8 -23.53 16.55 8.52
C ILE A 8 -23.29 15.04 8.39
N PHE A 9 -24.28 14.21 8.69
CA PHE A 9 -24.18 12.76 8.59
C PHE A 9 -23.81 12.28 7.17
N CYS A 10 -24.41 12.86 6.11
CA CYS A 10 -24.08 12.55 4.72
C CYS A 10 -22.65 12.95 4.33
N ILE A 11 -22.19 14.15 4.73
CA ILE A 11 -20.80 14.56 4.50
C ILE A 11 -19.84 13.60 5.21
N LEU A 12 -20.20 13.15 6.40
CA LEU A 12 -19.40 12.22 7.19
C LEU A 12 -19.35 10.82 6.60
N THR A 13 -20.48 10.23 6.21
CA THR A 13 -20.48 8.91 5.57
C THR A 13 -19.70 8.93 4.26
N CYS A 14 -19.77 10.01 3.49
CA CYS A 14 -18.94 10.19 2.30
C CYS A 14 -17.44 10.25 2.65
N ASN A 15 -17.04 11.01 3.67
CA ASN A 15 -15.61 11.08 4.06
C ASN A 15 -15.09 9.76 4.63
N PHE A 16 -15.85 9.09 5.50
CA PHE A 16 -15.48 7.77 6.02
C PHE A 16 -15.35 6.74 4.91
N PHE A 17 -16.33 6.70 4.00
CA PHE A 17 -16.26 5.83 2.84
C PHE A 17 -15.02 6.11 2.00
N SER A 18 -14.70 7.37 1.70
CA SER A 18 -13.51 7.73 0.92
C SER A 18 -12.21 7.33 1.61
N VAL A 19 -12.08 7.53 2.93
CA VAL A 19 -10.87 7.14 3.68
C VAL A 19 -10.72 5.62 3.71
N SER A 20 -11.78 4.88 4.07
CA SER A 20 -11.76 3.42 4.08
C SER A 20 -11.48 2.85 2.68
N TYR A 21 -12.13 3.40 1.65
CA TYR A 21 -11.90 3.02 0.26
C TYR A 21 -10.45 3.26 -0.17
N THR A 22 -9.87 4.41 0.18
CA THR A 22 -8.47 4.73 -0.16
C THR A 22 -7.50 3.79 0.55
N LEU A 23 -7.74 3.49 1.83
CA LEU A 23 -6.90 2.56 2.58
C LEU A 23 -6.96 1.15 1.99
N THR A 24 -8.17 0.61 1.80
CA THR A 24 -8.36 -0.72 1.21
C THR A 24 -7.82 -0.78 -0.21
N SER A 25 -7.94 0.29 -1.01
CA SER A 25 -7.34 0.39 -2.34
C SER A 25 -5.81 0.33 -2.26
N HIS A 26 -5.20 1.03 -1.31
CA HIS A 26 -3.75 1.02 -1.12
C HIS A 26 -3.23 -0.34 -0.64
N GLU A 27 -3.91 -0.97 0.31
CA GLU A 27 -3.59 -2.33 0.77
C GLU A 27 -3.73 -3.33 -0.38
N TYR A 28 -4.84 -3.28 -1.11
CA TYR A 28 -5.07 -4.13 -2.28
C TYR A 28 -3.99 -3.93 -3.35
N PHE A 29 -3.63 -2.66 -3.64
CA PHE A 29 -2.53 -2.32 -4.53
C PHE A 29 -1.22 -2.98 -4.08
N ASN A 30 -0.85 -2.82 -2.80
CA ASN A 30 0.38 -3.39 -2.27
C ASN A 30 0.37 -4.93 -2.32
N HIS A 31 -0.75 -5.56 -1.97
CA HIS A 31 -0.92 -7.01 -2.04
C HIS A 31 -0.78 -7.56 -3.46
N ILE A 32 -1.11 -6.79 -4.51
CA ILE A 32 -0.93 -7.27 -5.88
C ILE A 32 0.45 -6.95 -6.43
N VAL A 33 0.91 -5.70 -6.28
CA VAL A 33 2.18 -5.27 -6.87
C VAL A 33 3.36 -5.92 -6.14
N TYR A 34 3.28 -6.03 -4.80
CA TYR A 34 4.34 -6.50 -3.92
C TYR A 34 4.00 -7.81 -3.19
N ALA A 35 3.16 -8.66 -3.78
CA ALA A 35 2.75 -9.98 -3.24
C ALA A 35 3.93 -10.86 -2.76
N GLU A 36 5.11 -10.70 -3.37
CA GLU A 36 6.34 -11.42 -3.06
C GLU A 36 6.85 -11.15 -1.64
N LYS A 37 6.48 -10.02 -1.03
CA LYS A 37 6.85 -9.70 0.35
C LYS A 37 6.29 -10.68 1.37
N GLU A 38 5.19 -11.36 1.02
CA GLU A 38 4.56 -12.39 1.87
C GLU A 38 5.18 -13.78 1.69
N LEU A 39 6.10 -13.94 0.74
CA LEU A 39 6.73 -15.23 0.49
C LEU A 39 7.77 -15.57 1.56
N PRO A 40 7.87 -16.85 1.97
CA PRO A 40 8.90 -17.28 2.91
C PRO A 40 10.30 -17.07 2.31
N GLY A 41 11.24 -16.63 3.15
CA GLY A 41 12.62 -16.39 2.74
C GLY A 41 12.78 -15.19 1.79
N PHE A 42 11.92 -14.18 1.93
CA PHE A 42 12.00 -12.91 1.23
C PHE A 42 13.16 -12.04 1.74
N TYR A 43 13.87 -11.42 0.80
CA TYR A 43 14.89 -10.41 1.06
C TYR A 43 14.74 -9.25 0.06
N SER A 44 14.90 -8.02 0.55
CA SER A 44 15.04 -6.83 -0.30
C SER A 44 16.51 -6.46 -0.44
N ILE A 45 16.97 -6.30 -1.68
CA ILE A 45 18.35 -5.97 -2.01
C ILE A 45 18.41 -4.74 -2.89
N GLN A 46 19.42 -3.89 -2.65
CA GLN A 46 19.74 -2.77 -3.51
C GLN A 46 20.87 -3.16 -4.45
N ILE A 47 20.58 -3.17 -5.76
CA ILE A 47 21.59 -3.33 -6.80
C ILE A 47 22.09 -1.93 -7.20
N PRO A 48 23.42 -1.67 -7.16
CA PRO A 48 23.97 -0.36 -7.51
C PRO A 48 23.81 -0.03 -9.00
N HIS A 49 23.71 1.26 -9.31
CA HIS A 49 23.64 1.78 -10.69
C HIS A 49 24.97 1.59 -11.44
N ASP A 50 26.08 1.56 -10.71
CA ASP A 50 27.45 1.52 -11.26
C ASP A 50 27.88 0.13 -11.73
N ILE A 51 26.98 -0.74 -12.21
CA ILE A 51 27.36 -1.95 -12.97
C ILE A 51 27.82 -1.52 -14.38
N MET A 52 28.77 -0.59 -14.45
CA MET A 52 29.31 -0.08 -15.70
C MET A 52 30.55 -0.89 -16.06
N ASN A 53 30.39 -1.86 -16.97
CA ASN A 53 31.32 -2.18 -18.08
C ASN A 53 31.07 -3.55 -18.73
N ASN A 54 30.17 -4.39 -18.20
CA ASN A 54 29.83 -5.67 -18.82
C ASN A 54 28.52 -5.57 -19.60
N ASP A 55 28.44 -6.29 -20.72
CA ASP A 55 27.24 -6.47 -21.53
C ASP A 55 26.03 -6.81 -20.63
N SER A 56 24.97 -6.01 -20.69
CA SER A 56 23.78 -6.18 -19.85
C SER A 56 23.16 -7.58 -19.97
N THR A 57 23.36 -8.24 -21.11
CA THR A 57 22.95 -9.63 -21.36
C THR A 57 23.78 -10.62 -20.53
N GLN A 58 25.09 -10.39 -20.40
CA GLN A 58 25.99 -11.21 -19.57
C GLN A 58 25.71 -11.05 -18.08
N ILE A 59 25.36 -9.83 -17.66
CA ILE A 59 24.93 -9.56 -16.29
C ILE A 59 23.66 -10.36 -15.99
N LEU A 60 22.68 -10.32 -16.90
CA LEU A 60 21.43 -11.07 -16.74
C LEU A 60 21.69 -12.57 -16.63
N HIS A 61 22.47 -13.14 -17.55
CA HIS A 61 22.83 -14.56 -17.49
C HIS A 61 23.61 -14.95 -16.23
N THR A 62 24.48 -14.08 -15.74
CA THR A 62 25.20 -14.32 -14.49
C THR A 62 24.24 -14.40 -13.30
N VAL A 63 23.27 -13.49 -13.26
CA VAL A 63 22.23 -13.44 -12.23
C VAL A 63 21.33 -14.67 -12.32
N GLU A 64 20.87 -15.03 -13.51
CA GLU A 64 20.07 -16.25 -13.75
C GLU A 64 20.82 -17.52 -13.31
N ASN A 65 22.10 -17.64 -13.64
CA ASN A 65 22.93 -18.78 -13.23
C ASN A 65 23.10 -18.85 -11.70
N CYS A 66 23.32 -17.71 -11.05
CA CYS A 66 23.42 -17.66 -9.59
C CYS A 66 22.08 -18.01 -8.92
N LEU A 67 20.95 -17.53 -9.47
CA LEU A 67 19.62 -17.86 -8.99
C LEU A 67 19.31 -19.36 -9.17
N ASP A 68 19.62 -19.94 -10.33
CA ASP A 68 19.42 -21.37 -10.59
C ASP A 68 20.27 -22.23 -9.63
N LYS A 69 21.51 -21.84 -9.37
CA LYS A 69 22.44 -22.55 -8.46
C LYS A 69 21.97 -22.55 -7.01
N TYR A 70 21.41 -21.43 -6.55
CA TYR A 70 20.96 -21.26 -5.17
C TYR A 70 19.45 -21.36 -4.97
N GLN A 71 18.72 -21.78 -6.02
CA GLN A 71 17.27 -21.96 -6.00
C GLN A 71 16.51 -20.68 -5.63
N GLY A 72 17.03 -19.53 -6.08
CA GLY A 72 16.46 -18.21 -5.83
C GLY A 72 15.39 -17.83 -6.85
N ASN A 73 14.50 -16.93 -6.46
CA ASN A 73 13.64 -16.21 -7.41
C ASN A 73 13.94 -14.72 -7.34
N LEU A 74 13.68 -14.01 -8.45
CA LEU A 74 13.91 -12.58 -8.59
C LEU A 74 12.64 -11.87 -9.04
N PHE A 75 12.33 -10.75 -8.40
CA PHE A 75 11.20 -9.89 -8.74
C PHE A 75 11.68 -8.44 -8.81
N ILE A 76 11.43 -7.81 -9.95
CA ILE A 76 11.79 -6.42 -10.20
C ILE A 76 10.54 -5.67 -10.63
N THR A 77 10.21 -4.61 -9.91
CA THR A 77 9.07 -3.76 -10.26
C THR A 77 9.58 -2.41 -10.76
N LYS A 78 9.21 -2.05 -11.99
CA LYS A 78 9.46 -0.72 -12.57
C LYS A 78 8.13 0.00 -12.73
N ASN A 79 8.10 1.25 -12.33
CA ASN A 79 6.94 2.13 -12.50
C ASN A 79 7.32 3.26 -13.46
N LYS A 80 6.46 3.49 -14.46
CA LYS A 80 6.49 4.69 -15.29
C LYS A 80 5.06 5.19 -15.48
N ASP A 81 4.76 6.39 -15.01
CA ASP A 81 3.46 7.05 -15.21
C ASP A 81 2.26 6.14 -14.86
N ASN A 82 2.29 5.51 -13.68
CA ASN A 82 1.28 4.55 -13.19
C ASN A 82 1.15 3.25 -14.03
N HIS A 83 2.10 2.98 -14.91
CA HIS A 83 2.24 1.69 -15.57
C HIS A 83 3.32 0.88 -14.85
N TYR A 84 2.86 -0.08 -14.06
CA TYR A 84 3.71 -1.00 -13.32
C TYR A 84 4.03 -2.21 -14.19
N LYS A 85 5.33 -2.43 -14.41
CA LYS A 85 5.86 -3.60 -15.08
C LYS A 85 6.66 -4.40 -14.06
N LYS A 86 6.28 -5.64 -13.85
CA LYS A 86 6.98 -6.57 -12.99
C LYS A 86 7.71 -7.59 -13.85
N TYR A 87 9.01 -7.71 -13.65
CA TYR A 87 9.87 -8.68 -14.32
C TYR A 87 10.23 -9.76 -13.32
N VAL A 88 9.97 -11.01 -13.70
CA VAL A 88 10.06 -12.16 -12.79
C VAL A 88 10.97 -13.23 -13.37
N TYR A 89 11.85 -13.75 -12.52
CA TYR A 89 12.62 -14.96 -12.77
C TYR A 89 12.34 -15.99 -11.69
N LEU A 90 11.86 -17.17 -12.09
CA LEU A 90 11.55 -18.28 -11.19
C LEU A 90 12.39 -19.50 -11.56
N THR A 91 13.10 -20.06 -10.59
CA THR A 91 13.95 -21.24 -10.82
C THR A 91 13.11 -22.50 -11.08
N TYR A 92 11.96 -22.65 -10.40
CA TYR A 92 11.13 -23.87 -10.46
C TYR A 92 9.89 -23.81 -11.36
N ALA A 93 9.54 -22.62 -11.86
CA ALA A 93 8.30 -22.43 -12.62
C ALA A 93 8.48 -21.37 -13.72
N LYS A 94 9.48 -21.59 -14.59
CA LYS A 94 9.89 -20.64 -15.66
C LYS A 94 8.74 -20.16 -16.57
N ASN A 95 7.57 -20.83 -16.60
CA ASN A 95 6.46 -20.52 -17.51
C ASN A 95 5.14 -20.07 -16.84
N GLN A 96 5.08 -19.81 -15.54
CA GLN A 96 3.78 -19.73 -14.83
C GLN A 96 3.22 -18.32 -14.57
N TYR A 97 3.91 -17.22 -14.90
CA TYR A 97 3.54 -15.87 -14.43
C TYR A 97 3.43 -14.80 -15.52
N VAL A 98 2.92 -15.13 -16.71
CA VAL A 98 2.51 -14.08 -17.68
C VAL A 98 1.01 -13.87 -17.55
N LYS A 99 0.61 -12.91 -16.70
CA LYS A 99 -0.78 -12.49 -16.59
C LYS A 99 -0.86 -10.98 -16.43
N SER A 100 -1.60 -10.33 -17.32
CA SER A 100 -2.02 -8.94 -17.15
C SER A 100 -3.29 -8.93 -16.30
N THR A 101 -3.30 -8.16 -15.22
CA THR A 101 -4.47 -8.05 -14.35
C THR A 101 -4.93 -6.59 -14.38
N PRO A 102 -6.02 -6.26 -15.11
CA PRO A 102 -6.64 -4.96 -14.96
C PRO A 102 -7.18 -4.83 -13.54
N MET A 103 -6.83 -3.73 -12.87
CA MET A 103 -7.17 -3.50 -11.46
C MET A 103 -8.51 -2.78 -11.34
N PHE A 104 -9.13 -2.94 -10.16
CA PHE A 104 -10.44 -2.40 -9.83
C PHE A 104 -10.50 -0.87 -9.96
N ASP A 105 -9.38 -0.20 -9.75
CA ASP A 105 -9.21 1.22 -10.00
C ASP A 105 -8.45 1.37 -11.31
N HIS A 106 -9.11 1.83 -12.38
CA HIS A 106 -8.55 1.97 -13.74
C HIS A 106 -7.42 3.01 -13.84
N THR A 107 -6.87 3.44 -12.72
CA THR A 107 -5.83 4.46 -12.56
C THR A 107 -4.42 3.93 -12.81
N PHE A 108 -4.22 2.61 -12.79
CA PHE A 108 -2.94 1.97 -13.04
C PHE A 108 -3.07 0.65 -13.80
N THR A 109 -2.02 0.28 -14.53
CA THR A 109 -1.91 -1.02 -15.20
C THR A 109 -0.78 -1.82 -14.59
N PHE A 110 -1.02 -3.10 -14.30
CA PHE A 110 -0.01 -4.01 -13.77
C PHE A 110 0.20 -5.18 -14.74
N ASN A 111 1.42 -5.27 -15.28
CA ASN A 111 1.80 -6.32 -16.21
C ASN A 111 3.01 -7.09 -15.68
N VAL A 112 2.91 -8.42 -15.72
CA VAL A 112 4.01 -9.32 -15.35
C VAL A 112 4.66 -9.89 -16.60
N TYR A 113 5.98 -9.82 -16.66
CA TYR A 113 6.84 -10.28 -17.74
C TYR A 113 7.96 -11.17 -17.21
N HIS A 114 8.56 -11.94 -18.10
CA HIS A 114 9.82 -12.61 -17.83
C HIS A 114 10.98 -11.60 -17.73
N LEU A 115 12.02 -11.99 -17.01
CA LEU A 115 13.19 -11.16 -16.75
C LEU A 115 13.95 -10.77 -18.03
N ASP A 116 13.96 -11.62 -19.05
CA ASP A 116 14.54 -11.37 -20.38
C ASP A 116 13.98 -10.08 -21.03
N LYS A 117 12.71 -9.78 -20.79
CA LYS A 117 12.03 -8.60 -21.34
C LYS A 117 12.54 -7.30 -20.73
N LEU A 118 13.20 -7.32 -19.56
CA LEU A 118 13.72 -6.14 -18.87
C LEU A 118 14.62 -5.30 -19.80
N LEU A 119 15.58 -5.97 -20.46
CA LEU A 119 16.53 -5.32 -21.37
C LEU A 119 15.85 -4.83 -22.64
N SER A 120 14.90 -5.61 -23.17
CA SER A 120 14.14 -5.24 -24.37
C SER A 120 13.26 -4.00 -24.17
N ASP A 121 12.78 -3.79 -22.94
CA ASP A 121 12.02 -2.61 -22.53
C ASP A 121 12.92 -1.40 -22.19
N GLY A 122 14.25 -1.54 -22.33
CA GLY A 122 15.24 -0.48 -22.13
C GLY A 122 15.64 -0.25 -20.67
N TYR A 123 15.32 -1.17 -19.76
CA TYR A 123 15.69 -1.06 -18.35
C TYR A 123 16.96 -1.84 -18.04
N GLN A 124 17.72 -1.35 -17.05
CA GLN A 124 18.87 -2.05 -16.50
C GLN A 124 18.51 -2.78 -15.20
N LEU A 125 19.33 -3.77 -14.84
CA LEU A 125 19.24 -4.51 -13.58
C LEU A 125 19.80 -3.67 -12.43
N GLU A 126 19.03 -2.69 -11.99
CA GLU A 126 19.43 -1.73 -10.97
C GLU A 126 18.26 -1.34 -10.08
N GLY A 127 18.57 -0.81 -8.89
CA GLY A 127 17.57 -0.33 -7.96
C GLY A 127 17.24 -1.35 -6.88
N GLU A 128 16.11 -1.11 -6.21
CA GLU A 128 15.54 -2.07 -5.27
C GLU A 128 14.98 -3.27 -6.04
N VAL A 129 15.40 -4.45 -5.60
CA VAL A 129 15.02 -5.73 -6.18
C VAL A 129 14.68 -6.70 -5.07
N TYR A 130 13.67 -7.52 -5.31
CA TYR A 130 13.19 -8.50 -4.34
C TYR A 130 13.62 -9.89 -4.75
N VAL A 131 14.10 -10.67 -3.78
CA VAL A 131 14.52 -12.05 -3.98
C VAL A 131 13.92 -12.96 -2.93
N THR A 132 13.66 -14.20 -3.31
CA THR A 132 13.22 -15.23 -2.36
C THR A 132 14.16 -16.43 -2.44
N PHE A 133 14.60 -16.94 -1.29
CA PHE A 133 15.47 -18.09 -1.19
C PHE A 133 14.93 -19.13 -0.20
N PRO A 134 15.23 -20.43 -0.39
CA PRO A 134 14.76 -21.48 0.51
C PRO A 134 15.36 -21.38 1.91
N ASN A 135 16.56 -20.79 2.05
CA ASN A 135 17.23 -20.59 3.33
C ASN A 135 18.21 -19.40 3.26
N GLU A 136 18.58 -18.86 4.42
CA GLU A 136 19.46 -17.70 4.55
C GLU A 136 20.89 -17.98 4.06
N GLN A 137 21.37 -19.22 4.18
CA GLN A 137 22.69 -19.61 3.70
C GLN A 137 22.79 -19.48 2.17
N SER A 138 21.76 -19.92 1.44
CA SER A 138 21.64 -19.78 -0.01
C SER A 138 21.60 -18.30 -0.42
N PHE A 139 20.86 -17.46 0.33
CA PHE A 139 20.85 -16.02 0.10
C PHE A 139 22.23 -15.38 0.29
N ASN A 140 22.92 -15.71 1.39
CA ASN A 140 24.26 -15.17 1.67
C ASN A 140 25.30 -15.64 0.63
N GLN A 141 25.21 -16.89 0.17
CA GLN A 141 26.06 -17.41 -0.89
C GLN A 141 25.80 -16.73 -2.24
N PHE A 142 24.52 -16.54 -2.61
CA PHE A 142 24.12 -15.75 -3.77
C PHE A 142 24.71 -14.34 -3.73
N LYS A 143 24.56 -13.64 -2.60
CA LYS A 143 25.06 -12.28 -2.42
C LYS A 143 26.58 -12.21 -2.60
N ASN A 144 27.30 -13.15 -2.00
CA ASN A 144 28.76 -13.20 -2.08
C ASN A 144 29.26 -13.52 -3.49
N GLU A 145 28.63 -14.46 -4.20
CA GLU A 145 29.00 -14.81 -5.57
C GLU A 145 28.65 -13.67 -6.55
N MET A 146 27.46 -13.06 -6.44
CA MET A 146 27.12 -11.89 -7.25
C MET A 146 28.08 -10.73 -7.02
N ASN A 147 28.40 -10.41 -5.76
CA ASN A 147 29.36 -9.35 -5.44
C ASN A 147 30.75 -9.64 -6.02
N ALA A 148 31.20 -10.89 -5.99
CA ALA A 148 32.50 -11.29 -6.51
C ALA A 148 32.54 -11.27 -8.05
N THR A 149 31.52 -11.80 -8.72
CA THR A 149 31.50 -11.96 -10.18
C THR A 149 31.16 -10.66 -10.92
N LEU A 150 30.25 -9.86 -10.36
CA LEU A 150 29.83 -8.59 -10.95
C LEU A 150 30.59 -7.39 -10.38
N HIS A 151 31.52 -7.61 -9.45
CA HIS A 151 32.29 -6.57 -8.76
C HIS A 151 31.40 -5.47 -8.16
N ILE A 152 30.26 -5.86 -7.58
CA ILE A 152 29.28 -4.95 -7.00
C ILE A 152 29.19 -5.11 -5.48
N SER A 153 28.56 -4.12 -4.84
CA SER A 153 28.20 -4.18 -3.43
C SER A 153 26.69 -4.13 -3.28
N ILE A 154 26.07 -5.31 -3.23
CA ILE A 154 24.66 -5.47 -2.91
C ILE A 154 24.45 -5.11 -1.44
N LYS A 155 23.52 -4.19 -1.18
CA LYS A 155 23.12 -3.83 0.18
C LYS A 155 21.79 -4.48 0.52
N ASP A 156 21.69 -5.01 1.73
CA ASP A 156 20.42 -5.48 2.26
C ASP A 156 19.60 -4.24 2.65
N LEU A 157 18.41 -4.12 2.07
CA LEU A 157 17.43 -3.15 2.52
C LEU A 157 16.66 -3.83 3.65
N ASN A 158 17.05 -3.56 4.89
CA ASN A 158 16.21 -3.91 6.02
C ASN A 158 14.88 -3.16 5.80
N ASP A 159 13.82 -3.92 5.52
CA ASP A 159 12.48 -3.41 5.24
C ASP A 159 11.89 -2.85 6.54
N SER A 160 12.44 -1.74 7.03
CA SER A 160 11.77 -0.80 7.92
C SER A 160 10.91 0.13 7.06
N GLY A 161 10.16 -0.45 6.13
CA GLY A 161 8.99 0.17 5.53
C GLY A 161 8.00 0.41 6.66
N GLY A 162 8.17 1.53 7.37
CA GLY A 162 7.18 2.05 8.28
C GLY A 162 5.93 2.33 7.47
N GLN A 163 5.06 1.32 7.36
CA GLN A 163 3.66 1.56 7.10
C GLN A 163 3.24 2.59 8.14
N VAL A 164 2.91 3.79 7.68
CA VAL A 164 2.19 4.74 8.51
C VAL A 164 0.93 3.99 8.91
N ASP A 165 0.83 3.66 10.19
CA ASP A 165 -0.31 2.94 10.73
C ASP A 165 -1.52 3.87 10.66
N TYR A 166 -2.19 3.85 9.51
CA TYR A 166 -3.40 4.63 9.25
C TYR A 166 -4.53 4.24 10.20
N MET A 167 -4.43 3.08 10.88
CA MET A 167 -5.38 2.67 11.92
C MET A 167 -5.40 3.66 13.08
N ILE A 168 -4.23 4.19 13.47
CA ILE A 168 -4.12 5.23 14.52
C ILE A 168 -4.80 6.53 14.05
N TRP A 169 -4.59 6.93 12.81
CA TRP A 169 -5.25 8.12 12.25
C TRP A 169 -6.77 7.96 12.16
N ILE A 170 -7.25 6.77 11.78
CA ILE A 170 -8.68 6.45 11.76
C ILE A 170 -9.29 6.55 13.17
N ILE A 171 -8.60 6.02 14.19
CA ILE A 171 -9.04 6.11 15.60
C ILE A 171 -9.10 7.57 16.06
N VAL A 172 -8.09 8.37 15.74
CA VAL A 172 -8.06 9.80 16.09
C VAL A 172 -9.20 10.56 15.40
N CYS A 173 -9.46 10.28 14.13
CA CYS A 173 -10.60 10.86 13.40
C CYS A 173 -11.95 10.47 14.01
N LEU A 174 -12.12 9.20 14.41
CA LEU A 174 -13.34 8.73 15.11
C LEU A 174 -13.54 9.43 16.46
N ALA A 175 -12.47 9.59 17.24
CA ALA A 175 -12.52 10.25 18.54
C ALA A 175 -12.86 11.75 18.42
N ALA A 176 -12.20 12.47 17.51
CA ALA A 176 -12.50 13.87 17.23
C ALA A 176 -13.94 14.06 16.72
N PHE A 177 -14.44 13.11 15.93
CA PHE A 177 -15.81 13.12 15.42
C PHE A 177 -16.86 12.92 16.52
N TYR A 178 -16.67 11.94 17.40
CA TYR A 178 -17.55 11.73 18.56
C TYR A 178 -17.66 13.00 19.41
N PHE A 179 -16.53 13.68 19.59
CA PHE A 179 -16.48 14.94 20.34
C PHE A 179 -17.29 16.05 19.68
N ILE A 180 -17.18 16.25 18.36
CA ILE A 180 -17.96 17.26 17.64
C ILE A 180 -19.46 16.94 17.67
N LEU A 181 -19.84 15.68 17.48
CA LEU A 181 -21.24 15.27 17.52
C LEU A 181 -21.85 15.50 18.92
N MET A 182 -21.11 15.17 19.97
CA MET A 182 -21.51 15.49 21.35
C MET A 182 -21.68 16.99 21.58
N LEU A 183 -20.76 17.83 21.07
CA LEU A 183 -20.89 19.28 21.17
C LEU A 183 -22.13 19.81 20.45
N VAL A 184 -22.47 19.27 19.27
CA VAL A 184 -23.67 19.67 18.52
C VAL A 184 -24.95 19.27 19.27
N ILE A 185 -25.00 18.06 19.84
CA ILE A 185 -26.15 17.61 20.66
C ILE A 185 -26.29 18.48 21.91
N ILE A 186 -25.19 18.77 22.60
CA ILE A 186 -25.19 19.62 23.80
C ILE A 186 -25.67 21.05 23.45
N TYR A 187 -25.19 21.60 22.33
CA TYR A 187 -25.61 22.92 21.86
C TYR A 187 -27.12 22.97 21.55
N ASP A 188 -27.65 21.95 20.87
CA ASP A 188 -29.08 21.83 20.56
C ASP A 188 -29.92 21.71 21.85
N LEU A 189 -29.50 20.84 22.78
CA LEU A 189 -30.14 20.72 24.09
C LEU A 189 -30.17 22.05 24.85
N LEU A 190 -29.07 22.81 24.85
CA LEU A 190 -28.98 24.14 25.46
C LEU A 190 -29.92 25.16 24.79
N GLN A 191 -29.99 25.16 23.46
CA GLN A 191 -30.87 26.05 22.71
C GLN A 191 -32.34 25.73 22.98
N ASN A 192 -32.71 24.45 22.99
CA ASN A 192 -34.06 24.00 23.31
C ASN A 192 -34.41 24.25 24.79
N TYR A 193 -33.44 24.13 25.70
CA TYR A 193 -33.63 24.46 27.12
C TYR A 193 -33.87 25.96 27.34
N LYS A 194 -33.19 26.83 26.58
CA LYS A 194 -33.46 28.28 26.59
C LYS A 194 -34.89 28.57 26.11
N LEU A 195 -35.32 27.95 25.01
CA LEU A 195 -36.68 28.12 24.49
C LEU A 195 -37.73 27.56 25.47
N PHE A 196 -37.45 26.41 26.09
CA PHE A 196 -38.28 25.80 27.13
C PHE A 196 -38.44 26.73 28.33
N SER A 197 -37.35 27.35 28.77
CA SER A 197 -37.34 28.29 29.90
C SER A 197 -38.16 29.55 29.59
N ILE A 198 -38.08 30.07 28.37
CA ILE A 198 -38.91 31.20 27.91
C ILE A 198 -40.40 30.81 27.88
N LYS A 199 -40.76 29.66 27.27
CA LYS A 199 -42.15 29.17 27.26
C LYS A 199 -42.69 28.94 28.68
N ARG A 200 -41.85 28.48 29.61
CA ARG A 200 -42.24 28.31 31.02
C ARG A 200 -42.47 29.65 31.74
N LEU A 201 -41.68 30.69 31.43
CA LEU A 201 -41.88 32.05 31.93
C LEU A 201 -43.16 32.70 31.37
N GLU A 202 -43.54 32.36 30.14
CA GLU A 202 -44.81 32.78 29.52
C GLU A 202 -46.04 32.02 30.06
N GLY A 203 -45.85 31.08 30.99
CA GLY A 203 -46.93 30.38 31.69
C GLY A 203 -47.38 29.05 31.06
N TYR A 204 -46.67 28.56 30.04
CA TYR A 204 -46.97 27.24 29.47
C TYR A 204 -46.61 26.13 30.45
N ASN A 205 -47.54 25.18 30.63
CA ASN A 205 -47.37 24.04 31.53
C ASN A 205 -46.46 22.97 30.90
N LEU A 206 -45.79 22.15 31.70
CA LEU A 206 -44.77 21.18 31.22
C LEU A 206 -45.31 20.23 30.13
N PHE A 207 -46.58 19.84 30.27
CA PHE A 207 -47.31 18.99 29.31
C PHE A 207 -47.63 19.67 27.98
N SER A 208 -47.86 20.99 27.97
CA SER A 208 -48.12 21.75 26.74
C SER A 208 -46.87 21.99 25.91
N ILE A 209 -45.68 22.00 26.53
CA ILE A 209 -44.42 22.23 25.83
C ILE A 209 -43.90 20.94 25.17
N GLY A 210 -44.21 19.76 25.73
CA GLY A 210 -43.79 18.46 25.21
C GLY A 210 -44.50 18.00 23.92
N TYR A 211 -45.64 18.62 23.56
CA TYR A 211 -46.38 18.30 22.33
C TYR A 211 -45.90 19.06 21.09
N ASP A 212 -45.15 20.16 21.29
CA ASP A 212 -44.69 21.07 20.23
C ASP A 212 -43.28 20.74 19.68
N TYR A 213 -42.58 19.76 20.27
CA TYR A 213 -41.19 19.40 19.99
C TYR A 213 -41.02 18.06 19.26
#